data_AF-A0A2E2C6S4-F1
#
_entry.id   AF-A0A2E2C6S4-F1
#
_cell.length_a   1.000
_cell.length_b   1.000
_cell.length_c   1.000
_cell.angle_alpha   90.00
_cell.angle_beta   90.00
_cell.angle_gamma   90.00
#
_symmetry.space_group_name_H-M   'P 1'
#
loop_
_entity.id
_entity.type
_entity.pdbx_description
1 polymer ?
#
loop_
_entity_poly.entity_id
_entity_poly.type
_entity_poly.pdbx_seq_one_letter_code
_entity_poly.pdbx_strand_id
1 'polypeptide(L)'
;MHIRIERGSSTPISRQIMEQIRAHCLSGTLQPGDSLPSVRKLATRLGVNVNTVVRVYERLAAESLVEMRHGEGTFVLPQAAISENRQQLAEQREQLEREFSAVVHQGLLLGLTAAELRKLLTTSIADAKRELKTEAATRQ
;
A
#
# COMPACT_ATOMS: atom_id res chain seq x y z
N MET A 1 -22.22 1.97 7.43
CA MET A 1 -21.51 1.96 6.13
C MET A 1 -22.34 1.32 5.01
N HIS A 2 -22.71 2.11 4.00
CA HIS A 2 -23.36 1.67 2.75
C HIS A 2 -22.37 1.68 1.59
N ILE A 3 -22.37 0.62 0.77
CA ILE A 3 -21.52 0.49 -0.43
C ILE A 3 -22.42 0.06 -1.59
N ARG A 4 -22.31 0.73 -2.72
CA ARG A 4 -23.08 0.48 -3.94
C ARG A 4 -22.16 -0.02 -5.06
N ILE A 5 -22.63 -0.98 -5.86
CA ILE A 5 -21.85 -1.55 -6.97
C ILE A 5 -22.57 -1.27 -8.28
N GLU A 6 -21.84 -0.68 -9.22
CA GLU A 6 -22.30 -0.41 -10.58
C GLU A 6 -21.66 -1.42 -11.53
N ARG A 7 -22.37 -2.52 -11.78
CA ARG A 7 -21.83 -3.65 -12.56
C ARG A 7 -21.59 -3.33 -14.04
N GLY A 8 -22.30 -2.34 -14.59
CA GLY A 8 -22.12 -1.85 -15.96
C GLY A 8 -21.06 -0.76 -16.11
N SER A 9 -20.38 -0.38 -15.04
CA SER A 9 -19.32 0.63 -15.08
C SER A 9 -18.03 0.08 -15.69
N SER A 10 -17.24 0.96 -16.33
CA SER A 10 -15.87 0.65 -16.76
C SER A 10 -14.91 0.43 -15.59
N THR A 11 -15.28 0.84 -14.37
CA THR A 11 -14.46 0.68 -13.17
C THR A 11 -14.61 -0.73 -12.60
N PRO A 12 -13.51 -1.48 -12.36
CA PRO A 12 -13.58 -2.80 -11.75
C PRO A 12 -14.29 -2.78 -10.38
N ILE A 13 -15.08 -3.80 -10.08
CA ILE A 13 -15.84 -3.92 -8.82
C ILE A 13 -14.94 -3.79 -7.58
N SER A 14 -13.75 -4.40 -7.59
CA SER A 14 -12.78 -4.26 -6.50
C SER A 14 -12.41 -2.80 -6.23
N ARG A 15 -12.18 -2.04 -7.30
CA ARG A 15 -11.83 -0.62 -7.24
C ARG A 15 -13.00 0.21 -6.72
N GLN A 16 -14.22 -0.06 -7.18
CA GLN A 16 -15.43 0.61 -6.69
C GLN A 16 -15.63 0.42 -5.17
N ILE A 17 -15.42 -0.80 -4.66
CA ILE A 17 -15.51 -1.11 -3.23
C ILE A 17 -14.43 -0.35 -2.46
N MET A 18 -13.18 -0.43 -2.94
CA MET A 18 -12.03 0.19 -2.31
C MET A 18 -12.18 1.70 -2.20
N GLU A 19 -12.56 2.38 -3.28
CA GLU A 19 -12.72 3.84 -3.30
C GLU A 19 -13.83 4.30 -2.35
N GLN A 20 -14.93 3.55 -2.23
CA GLN A 20 -15.99 3.88 -1.28
C GLN A 20 -15.58 3.68 0.17
N ILE A 21 -14.89 2.59 0.52
CA ILE A 21 -14.41 2.39 1.90
C ILE A 21 -13.37 3.46 2.25
N ARG A 22 -12.45 3.74 1.33
CA ARG A 22 -11.47 4.84 1.49
C ARG A 22 -12.17 6.16 1.74
N ALA A 23 -13.19 6.51 0.95
CA ALA A 23 -13.95 7.74 1.14
C ALA A 23 -14.61 7.80 2.52
N HIS A 24 -15.20 6.70 3.00
CA HIS A 24 -15.81 6.63 4.33
C HIS A 24 -14.81 6.82 5.47
N CYS A 25 -13.60 6.26 5.35
CA CYS A 25 -12.53 6.50 6.32
C CYS A 25 -12.09 7.98 6.30
N LEU A 26 -11.80 8.51 5.10
CA LEU A 26 -11.27 9.87 4.96
C LEU A 26 -12.28 10.97 5.32
N SER A 27 -13.58 10.72 5.12
CA SER A 27 -14.65 11.65 5.49
C SER A 27 -15.04 11.57 6.96
N GLY A 28 -14.49 10.63 7.74
CA GLY A 28 -14.87 10.38 9.13
C GLY A 28 -16.23 9.68 9.32
N THR A 29 -16.83 9.16 8.24
CA THR A 29 -18.06 8.33 8.33
C THR A 29 -17.77 7.01 9.04
N LEU A 30 -16.56 6.48 8.85
CA LEU A 30 -15.98 5.46 9.70
C LEU A 30 -14.96 6.13 10.61
N GLN A 31 -15.12 5.93 11.92
CA GLN A 31 -14.23 6.50 12.91
C GLN A 31 -13.08 5.54 13.24
N PRO A 32 -11.94 6.05 13.73
CA PRO A 32 -10.86 5.20 14.21
C PRO A 32 -11.35 4.21 15.27
N GLY A 33 -10.98 2.95 15.14
CA GLY A 33 -11.47 1.86 16.00
C GLY A 33 -12.78 1.21 15.53
N ASP A 34 -13.49 1.77 14.55
CA ASP A 34 -14.66 1.12 13.99
C ASP A 34 -14.28 -0.20 13.32
N SER A 35 -15.10 -1.23 13.57
CA SER A 35 -14.95 -2.53 12.92
C SER A 35 -15.62 -2.53 11.55
N LEU A 36 -14.85 -2.92 10.53
CA LEU A 36 -15.38 -3.23 9.21
C LEU A 36 -16.10 -4.59 9.22
N PRO A 37 -17.11 -4.78 8.35
CA PRO A 37 -17.74 -6.09 8.21
C PRO A 37 -16.69 -7.15 7.85
N SER A 38 -16.85 -8.38 8.34
CA SER A 38 -15.97 -9.48 7.93
C SER A 38 -16.01 -9.65 6.40
N VAL A 39 -14.92 -10.17 5.83
CA VAL A 39 -14.79 -10.40 4.39
C VAL A 39 -15.99 -11.18 3.83
N ARG A 40 -16.40 -12.26 4.52
CA ARG A 40 -17.58 -13.06 4.15
C ARG A 40 -18.87 -12.25 4.22
N LYS A 41 -19.09 -11.48 5.29
CA LYS A 41 -20.29 -10.66 5.46
C LYS A 41 -20.40 -9.60 4.38
N LEU A 42 -19.30 -8.93 4.04
CA LEU A 42 -19.29 -7.91 3.00
C LEU A 42 -19.49 -8.52 1.61
N ALA A 43 -18.83 -9.65 1.32
CA ALA A 43 -18.96 -10.36 0.05
C ALA A 43 -20.42 -10.80 -0.19
N THR A 44 -21.08 -11.39 0.81
CA THR A 44 -22.49 -11.77 0.75
C THR A 44 -23.39 -10.55 0.54
N ARG A 45 -23.17 -9.46 1.30
CA ARG A 45 -23.98 -8.25 1.19
C ARG A 45 -23.89 -7.59 -0.19
N LEU A 46 -22.74 -7.66 -0.84
CA LEU A 46 -22.50 -7.04 -2.15
C LEU A 46 -22.71 -8.01 -3.33
N GLY A 47 -22.87 -9.31 -3.07
CA GLY A 47 -22.94 -10.35 -4.10
C GLY A 47 -21.67 -10.37 -4.96
N VAL A 48 -20.51 -10.41 -4.31
CA VAL A 48 -19.17 -10.45 -4.96
C VAL A 48 -18.34 -11.61 -4.42
N ASN A 49 -17.27 -11.96 -5.13
CA ASN A 49 -16.35 -13.01 -4.68
C ASN A 49 -15.64 -12.59 -3.38
N VAL A 50 -15.56 -13.51 -2.41
CA VAL A 50 -14.85 -13.32 -1.13
C VAL A 50 -13.41 -12.85 -1.35
N ASN A 51 -12.69 -13.43 -2.31
CA ASN A 51 -11.32 -13.05 -2.65
C ASN A 51 -11.20 -11.61 -3.16
N THR A 52 -12.26 -11.07 -3.77
CA THR A 52 -12.31 -9.64 -4.14
C THR A 52 -12.26 -8.77 -2.91
N VAL A 53 -13.03 -9.12 -1.87
CA VAL A 53 -13.06 -8.36 -0.61
C VAL A 53 -11.74 -8.51 0.15
N VAL A 54 -11.14 -9.71 0.17
CA VAL A 54 -9.81 -9.94 0.77
C VAL A 54 -8.79 -8.95 0.18
N ARG A 55 -8.67 -8.91 -1.16
CA ARG A 55 -7.74 -8.02 -1.85
C ARG A 55 -8.01 -6.54 -1.58
N VAL A 56 -9.28 -6.17 -1.42
CA VAL A 56 -9.65 -4.78 -1.07
C VAL A 56 -9.16 -4.44 0.33
N TYR A 57 -9.38 -5.32 1.32
CA TYR A 57 -8.95 -5.08 2.69
C TYR A 57 -7.43 -5.07 2.82
N GLU A 58 -6.73 -6.00 2.16
CA GLU A 58 -5.26 -6.00 2.07
C GLU A 58 -4.74 -4.69 1.50
N ARG A 59 -5.37 -4.16 0.45
CA ARG A 59 -4.94 -2.90 -0.16
C ARG A 59 -5.20 -1.69 0.73
N LEU A 60 -6.34 -1.64 1.41
CA LEU A 60 -6.65 -0.59 2.38
C LEU A 60 -5.70 -0.64 3.59
N ALA A 61 -5.30 -1.84 4.01
CA ALA A 61 -4.31 -2.03 5.06
C ALA A 61 -2.92 -1.56 4.65
N ALA A 62 -2.52 -1.85 3.40
CA ALA A 62 -1.28 -1.32 2.82
C ALA A 62 -1.28 0.21 2.66
N GLU A 63 -2.47 0.83 2.62
CA GLU A 63 -2.64 2.29 2.63
C GLU A 63 -2.79 2.87 4.04
N SER A 64 -2.60 2.04 5.08
CA SER A 64 -2.75 2.39 6.50
C SER A 64 -4.11 3.00 6.86
N LEU A 65 -5.15 2.69 6.07
CA LEU A 65 -6.53 3.10 6.36
C LEU A 65 -7.20 2.17 7.37
N VAL A 66 -6.76 0.91 7.37
CA VAL A 66 -7.32 -0.14 8.22
C VAL A 66 -6.21 -1.06 8.71
N GLU A 67 -6.49 -1.79 9.77
CA GLU A 67 -5.64 -2.80 10.37
C GLU A 67 -6.40 -4.12 10.39
N MET A 68 -5.75 -5.21 9.97
CA MET A 68 -6.30 -6.56 10.09
C MET A 68 -5.71 -7.25 11.32
N ARG A 69 -6.53 -7.48 12.34
CA ARG A 69 -6.16 -8.21 13.55
C ARG A 69 -6.62 -9.65 13.44
N HIS A 70 -5.68 -10.59 13.57
CA HIS A 70 -5.99 -12.01 13.45
C HIS A 70 -6.99 -12.42 14.53
N GLY A 71 -8.09 -13.07 14.13
CA GLY A 71 -9.15 -13.51 15.04
C GLY A 71 -10.11 -12.42 15.54
N GLU A 72 -9.73 -11.14 15.46
CA GLU A 72 -10.53 -10.03 15.98
C GLU A 72 -11.30 -9.26 14.89
N GLY A 73 -10.77 -9.21 13.67
CA GLY A 73 -11.43 -8.56 12.53
C GLY A 73 -10.59 -7.47 11.88
N THR A 74 -11.26 -6.51 11.24
CA THR A 74 -10.60 -5.41 10.52
C THR A 74 -11.10 -4.09 11.11
N PHE A 75 -10.18 -3.21 11.48
CA PHE A 75 -10.48 -1.97 12.21
C PHE A 75 -9.93 -0.75 11.49
N VAL A 76 -10.61 0.39 11.57
CA VAL A 76 -10.17 1.64 10.94
C VAL A 76 -9.07 2.30 11.78
N LEU A 77 -8.00 2.76 11.13
CA LEU A 77 -6.88 3.43 11.80
C LEU A 77 -7.12 4.95 11.95
N PRO A 78 -6.47 5.62 12.93
CA PRO A 78 -6.56 7.07 13.09
C PRO A 78 -6.10 7.85 11.85
N GLN A 79 -6.84 8.90 11.47
CA GLN A 79 -6.47 9.83 10.39
C GLN A 79 -5.08 10.48 10.61
N ALA A 80 -4.70 10.67 11.89
CA ALA A 80 -3.37 11.13 12.27
C ALA A 80 -2.30 10.12 11.82
N ALA A 81 -2.50 8.81 12.04
CA ALA A 81 -1.58 7.77 11.58
C ALA A 81 -1.50 7.68 10.04
N ILE A 82 -2.58 7.98 9.32
CA ILE A 82 -2.59 8.03 7.84
C ILE A 82 -1.75 9.22 7.32
N SER A 83 -1.82 10.36 7.99
CA SER A 83 -1.11 11.59 7.60
C SER A 83 0.36 11.54 8.02
N GLU A 84 0.63 11.05 9.24
CA GLU A 84 1.98 10.82 9.77
C GLU A 84 2.73 9.76 8.96
N ASN A 85 2.11 8.64 8.58
CA ASN A 85 2.75 7.63 7.75
C ASN A 85 3.06 8.18 6.34
N ARG A 86 2.14 8.97 5.75
CA ARG A 86 2.39 9.62 4.45
C ARG A 86 3.53 10.63 4.53
N GLN A 87 3.57 11.44 5.58
CA GLN A 87 4.62 12.41 5.81
C GLN A 87 5.96 11.71 6.08
N GLN A 88 5.97 10.68 6.91
CA GLN A 88 7.15 9.87 7.19
C GLN A 88 7.68 9.16 5.94
N LEU A 89 6.82 8.61 5.08
CA LEU A 89 7.21 8.04 3.79
C LEU A 89 7.76 9.10 2.83
N ALA A 90 7.21 10.32 2.85
CA ALA A 90 7.71 11.43 2.05
C ALA A 90 9.11 11.87 2.53
N GLU A 91 9.30 12.01 3.85
CA GLU A 91 10.59 12.31 4.48
C GLU A 91 11.63 11.22 4.20
N GLN A 92 11.25 9.94 4.30
CA GLN A 92 12.11 8.81 3.94
C GLN A 92 12.50 8.82 2.46
N ARG A 93 11.56 9.16 1.55
CA ARG A 93 11.86 9.31 0.12
C ARG A 93 12.82 10.44 -0.14
N GLU A 94 12.59 11.60 0.47
CA GLU A 94 13.46 12.77 0.33
C GLU A 94 14.87 12.47 0.85
N GLN A 95 14.97 11.75 1.96
CA GLN A 95 16.24 11.28 2.51
C GLN A 95 16.97 10.32 1.55
N LEU A 96 16.26 9.34 0.99
CA LEU A 96 16.83 8.41 0.02
C LEU A 96 17.30 9.14 -1.25
N GLU A 97 16.55 10.13 -1.72
CA GLU A 97 16.92 10.95 -2.88
C GLU A 97 18.21 11.73 -2.61
N ARG A 98 18.37 12.29 -1.40
CA ARG A 98 19.62 12.93 -0.97
C ARG A 98 20.80 11.96 -0.96
N GLU A 99 20.61 10.79 -0.37
CA GLU A 99 21.64 9.75 -0.30
C GLU A 99 22.05 9.27 -1.71
N PHE A 100 21.07 9.02 -2.57
CA PHE A 100 21.33 8.63 -3.95
C PHE A 100 22.09 9.73 -4.71
N SER A 101 21.72 11.00 -4.53
CA SER A 101 22.44 12.13 -5.12
C SER A 101 23.90 12.18 -4.66
N ALA A 102 24.17 11.90 -3.38
CA ALA A 102 25.53 11.84 -2.86
C ALA A 102 26.35 10.71 -3.51
N VAL A 103 25.75 9.53 -3.69
CA VAL A 103 26.37 8.39 -4.38
C VAL A 103 26.68 8.72 -5.85
N VAL A 104 25.73 9.34 -6.56
CA VAL A 104 25.93 9.78 -7.94
C VAL A 104 27.09 10.78 -8.02
N HIS A 105 27.10 11.78 -7.14
CA HIS A 105 28.17 12.76 -7.07
C HIS A 105 29.55 12.11 -6.82
N GLN A 106 29.63 11.17 -5.88
CA GLN A 106 30.85 10.42 -5.61
C GLN A 106 31.30 9.61 -6.83
N GLY A 107 30.38 8.94 -7.51
CA GLY A 107 30.69 8.18 -8.72
C GLY A 107 31.22 9.06 -9.86
N LEU A 108 30.64 10.26 -10.03
CA LEU A 108 31.14 11.24 -11.00
C LEU A 108 32.56 11.72 -10.66
N LEU A 109 32.86 11.97 -9.37
CA LEU A 109 34.22 12.32 -8.93
C LEU A 109 35.24 11.19 -9.16
N LEU A 110 34.80 9.94 -9.09
CA LEU A 110 35.60 8.76 -9.41
C LEU A 110 35.76 8.53 -10.92
N GLY A 111 35.18 9.41 -11.75
CA GLY A 111 35.29 9.35 -13.21
C GLY A 111 34.27 8.43 -13.88
N LEU A 112 33.27 7.92 -13.15
CA LEU A 112 32.22 7.12 -13.78
C LEU A 112 31.36 7.99 -14.68
N THR A 113 31.09 7.47 -15.87
CA THR A 113 30.13 8.03 -16.80
C THR A 113 28.70 7.74 -16.34
N ALA A 114 27.75 8.54 -16.83
CA ALA A 114 26.32 8.28 -16.60
C ALA A 114 25.88 6.87 -17.06
N ALA A 115 26.52 6.32 -18.10
CA ALA A 115 26.23 4.98 -18.59
C ALA A 115 26.67 3.89 -17.60
N GLU A 116 27.83 4.05 -16.97
CA GLU A 116 28.35 3.13 -15.96
C GLU A 116 27.54 3.22 -14.67
N LEU A 117 27.18 4.43 -14.22
CA LEU A 117 26.29 4.63 -13.07
C LEU A 117 24.93 3.96 -13.30
N ARG A 118 24.35 4.13 -14.49
CA ARG A 118 23.10 3.46 -14.87
C ARG A 118 23.24 1.94 -14.84
N LYS A 119 24.37 1.40 -15.33
CA LYS A 119 24.63 -0.05 -15.30
C LYS A 119 24.72 -0.57 -13.87
N LEU A 120 25.46 0.12 -13.00
CA LEU A 120 25.56 -0.21 -11.58
C LEU A 120 24.19 -0.21 -10.90
N LEU A 121 23.40 0.86 -11.08
CA LEU A 121 22.05 0.96 -10.52
C LEU A 121 21.16 -0.19 -10.97
N THR A 122 21.20 -0.53 -12.26
CA THR A 122 20.37 -1.60 -12.82
C THR A 122 20.74 -2.96 -12.20
N THR A 123 22.03 -3.24 -12.03
CA THR A 123 22.52 -4.44 -11.35
C THR A 123 22.06 -4.47 -9.89
N SER A 124 22.29 -3.40 -9.13
CA SER A 124 21.90 -3.30 -7.72
C SER A 124 20.39 -3.47 -7.51
N ILE A 125 19.55 -2.94 -8.41
CA ILE A 125 18.09 -3.16 -8.37
C ILE A 125 17.74 -4.64 -8.58
N ALA A 126 18.44 -5.34 -9.48
CA ALA A 126 18.19 -6.76 -9.73
C ALA A 126 18.55 -7.61 -8.50
N ASP A 127 19.65 -7.28 -7.83
CA ASP A 127 20.11 -7.98 -6.63
C ASP A 127 19.19 -7.70 -5.43
N ALA A 128 18.82 -6.43 -5.18
CA ALA A 128 17.86 -6.07 -4.14
C ALA A 128 16.49 -6.78 -4.31
N LYS A 129 16.01 -6.93 -5.56
CA LYS A 129 14.77 -7.68 -5.84
C LYS A 129 14.88 -9.17 -5.52
N ARG A 130 16.08 -9.76 -5.64
CA ARG A 130 16.32 -11.16 -5.30
C ARG A 130 16.34 -11.33 -3.79
N GLU A 131 17.04 -10.46 -3.08
CA GLU A 131 17.10 -10.46 -1.60
C GLU A 131 15.70 -10.33 -0.98
N LEU A 132 14.91 -9.34 -1.41
CA LEU A 132 13.53 -9.15 -0.93
C LEU A 132 12.61 -10.36 -1.20
N LYS A 133 12.79 -11.06 -2.33
CA LYS A 133 12.04 -12.30 -2.62
C LYS A 133 12.46 -13.46 -1.72
N THR A 134 13.74 -13.50 -1.32
CA THR A 134 14.30 -14.57 -0.51
C THR A 134 13.89 -14.39 0.96
N GLU A 135 13.92 -13.14 1.47
CA GLU A 135 13.43 -12.80 2.81
C GLU A 135 11.93 -13.04 2.99
N ALA A 136 11.13 -12.79 1.95
CA ALA A 136 9.70 -13.07 1.97
C ALA A 136 9.39 -14.59 1.97
N ALA A 137 10.29 -15.44 1.48
CA ALA A 137 10.15 -16.88 1.45
C ALA A 137 10.59 -17.56 2.77
N THR A 138 11.53 -16.96 3.51
CA THR A 138 12.07 -17.51 4.76
C THR A 138 11.23 -17.17 6.01
N ARG A 139 10.26 -16.25 5.89
CA ARG A 139 9.33 -15.85 6.98
C ARG A 139 7.98 -16.58 6.94
N GLN A 140 7.81 -17.60 6.10
CA GLN A 140 6.66 -18.51 6.08
C GLN A 140 7.06 -19.89 6.62
#